data_AF-A0A4R0YXB8-F1
#
_entry.id   AF-A0A4R0YXB8-F1
#
_cell.length_a   1.000
_cell.length_b   1.000
_cell.length_c   1.000
_cell.angle_alpha   90.00
_cell.angle_beta   90.00
_cell.angle_gamma   90.00
#
_symmetry.space_group_name_H-M   'P 1'
#
loop_
_entity.id
_entity.type
_entity.pdbx_description
1 polymer ?
#
loop_
_entity_poly.entity_id
_entity_poly.type
_entity_poly.pdbx_seq_one_letter_code
_entity_poly.pdbx_strand_id
1 'polypeptide(L)' 'MSGSLVYVVCDASNIDPSGVCTQVQYVQAPTMLPPLDAASGAAIAVAIIGVWALAAVFRNL' A
#
# COMPACT_ATOMS: atom_id res chain seq x y z
N MET A 1 10.05 1.73 7.37
CA MET A 1 8.93 1.47 8.31
C MET A 1 7.65 1.91 7.62
N SER A 2 6.95 0.99 6.94
CA SER A 2 5.65 1.31 6.34
C SER A 2 4.64 1.53 7.46
N GLY A 3 4.18 2.76 7.62
CA GLY A 3 3.09 3.09 8.54
C GLY A 3 1.81 2.44 8.06
N SER A 4 1.43 1.32 8.67
CA SER A 4 0.12 0.72 8.45
C SER A 4 -0.93 1.66 9.03
N LEU A 5 -1.72 2.29 8.16
CA LEU A 5 -2.91 3.02 8.57
C LEU A 5 -3.92 1.97 9.07
N VAL A 6 -4.20 1.97 10.36
CA VAL A 6 -5.28 1.17 10.95
C VAL A 6 -6.49 2.07 11.11
N TYR A 7 -7.67 1.56 10.78
CA TYR A 7 -8.93 2.28 11.01
C TYR A 7 -9.79 1.52 12.02
N VAL A 8 -10.57 2.29 12.78
CA VAL A 8 -11.47 1.76 13.81
C VAL A 8 -12.72 1.24 13.13
N VAL A 9 -13.08 0.01 13.45
CA VAL A 9 -14.32 -0.65 13.05
C VAL A 9 -15.03 -1.21 14.27
N CYS A 10 -16.36 -1.24 14.17
CA CYS A 10 -17.22 -1.88 15.14
C CYS A 10 -18.06 -2.95 14.43
N ASP A 11 -18.05 -4.17 14.94
CA ASP A 11 -18.99 -5.19 14.51
C ASP A 11 -20.40 -4.81 15.01
N ALA A 12 -21.43 -5.03 14.18
CA ALA A 12 -22.80 -4.67 14.50
C ALA A 12 -23.32 -5.34 15.79
N SER A 13 -22.76 -6.51 16.15
CA SER A 13 -23.06 -7.22 17.40
C SER A 13 -22.52 -6.52 18.66
N ASN A 14 -21.59 -5.57 18.52
CA ASN A 14 -20.96 -4.82 19.61
C ASN A 14 -21.45 -3.36 19.69
N ILE A 15 -22.56 -3.03 19.04
CA ILE A 15 -23.18 -1.71 19.12
C ILE A 15 -24.23 -1.76 20.23
N ASP A 16 -24.02 -0.98 21.28
CA ASP A 16 -25.00 -0.80 22.35
C ASP A 16 -26.23 -0.02 21.81
N PRO A 17 -27.44 -0.18 22.36
CA PRO A 17 -28.63 0.63 22.03
C PRO A 17 -28.42 2.15 22.04
N SER A 18 -27.41 2.67 22.73
CA SER A 18 -27.01 4.09 22.68
C SER A 18 -26.26 4.49 21.40
N GLY A 19 -25.94 3.53 20.51
CA GLY A 19 -25.17 3.72 19.28
C GLY A 19 -23.65 3.73 19.49
N VAL A 20 -23.17 3.43 20.70
CA VAL A 20 -21.74 3.40 21.04
C VAL A 20 -21.19 1.98 20.88
N CYS A 21 -20.00 1.87 20.29
CA CYS A 21 -19.31 0.59 20.18
C CYS A 21 -18.72 0.18 21.54
N THR A 22 -19.13 -0.98 22.05
CA THR A 22 -18.62 -1.53 23.32
C THR A 22 -17.26 -2.21 23.15
N GLN A 23 -16.95 -2.71 21.95
CA GLN A 23 -15.69 -3.33 21.62
C GLN A 23 -15.17 -2.88 20.25
N VAL A 24 -14.25 -1.92 20.27
CA VAL A 24 -13.59 -1.42 19.05
C VAL A 24 -12.53 -2.40 18.55
N GLN A 25 -12.52 -2.61 17.24
CA GLN A 25 -11.50 -3.39 16.55
C GLN A 25 -10.67 -2.48 15.63
N TYR A 26 -9.38 -2.76 15.53
CA TYR A 26 -8.47 -2.07 14.62
C TYR A 26 -8.14 -2.99 13.47
N VAL A 27 -8.51 -2.59 12.26
CA VAL A 27 -8.21 -3.36 11.05
C VAL A 27 -7.29 -2.57 10.15
N GLN A 28 -6.46 -3.28 9.40
CA GLN A 28 -5.57 -2.64 8.42
C GLN A 28 -6.40 -1.99 7.32
N ALA A 29 -6.07 -0.74 7.01
CA ALA A 29 -6.63 -0.05 5.86
C ALA A 29 -6.40 -0.90 4.60
N PRO A 30 -7.43 -1.04 3.74
CA PRO A 30 -7.26 -1.70 2.46
C PRO A 30 -6.15 -1.00 1.69
N THR A 31 -5.11 -1.75 1.35
CA THR A 31 -4.00 -1.22 0.55
C THR A 31 -4.46 -1.17 -0.90
N MET A 32 -4.49 0.03 -1.49
CA MET A 32 -4.84 0.22 -2.90
C MET A 32 -3.82 -0.40 -3.86
N LEU A 33 -2.59 -0.66 -3.39
CA LEU A 33 -1.55 -1.30 -4.17
C LEU A 33 -1.47 -2.78 -3.81
N PRO A 34 -1.36 -3.68 -4.82
CA PRO A 34 -1.05 -5.07 -4.56
C PRO A 34 0.32 -5.17 -3.87
N PRO A 35 0.54 -6.22 -3.06
CA PRO A 35 1.85 -6.47 -2.47
C PRO A 35 2.89 -6.62 -3.59
N LEU A 36 3.91 -5.76 -3.60
CA LEU A 36 5.05 -5.88 -4.50
C LEU A 36 6.01 -6.93 -3.93
N ASP A 37 6.22 -8.01 -4.68
CA ASP A 37 7.26 -8.98 -4.39
C ASP A 37 8.61 -8.54 -4.98
N ALA A 38 9.70 -9.21 -4.58
CA ALA A 38 11.03 -8.83 -5.01
C ALA A 38 11.24 -8.96 -6.54
N ALA A 39 10.61 -9.94 -7.19
CA ALA A 39 10.74 -10.13 -8.63
C ALA A 39 9.99 -9.05 -9.42
N SER A 40 8.76 -8.71 -9.01
CA SER A 40 8.02 -7.59 -9.63
C SER A 40 8.71 -6.25 -9.40
N GLY A 41 9.27 -6.02 -8.21
CA GLY A 41 10.10 -4.84 -7.92
C GLY A 41 11.35 -4.75 -8.80
N ALA A 42 12.05 -5.87 -9.00
CA ALA A 42 13.25 -5.92 -9.85
C ALA A 42 12.95 -5.62 -11.32
N ALA A 43 11.86 -6.17 -11.86
CA ALA A 43 11.45 -5.92 -13.24
C ALA A 43 11.19 -4.42 -13.49
N ILE A 44 10.50 -3.74 -12.56
CA ILE A 44 10.23 -2.31 -12.64
C ILE A 44 11.53 -1.50 -12.56
N ALA A 45 12.44 -1.85 -11.64
CA ALA A 45 13.72 -1.18 -11.50
C ALA A 45 14.57 -1.26 -12.78
N VAL A 46 14.64 -2.44 -13.40
CA VAL A 46 15.36 -2.65 -14.68
C VAL A 46 14.74 -1.80 -15.80
N ALA A 47 13.41 -1.73 -15.88
CA ALA A 47 12.74 -0.92 -16.89
C ALA A 47 13.07 0.58 -16.73
N ILE A 48 13.05 1.09 -15.50
CA ILE A 48 13.41 2.48 -15.20
C ILE A 48 14.86 2.75 -15.62
N ILE A 49 15.81 1.93 -15.15
CA ILE A 49 17.23 2.10 -15.47
C ILE A 49 17.47 2.03 -16.98
N GLY A 50 16.79 1.11 -17.69
CA GLY A 50 16.89 0.98 -19.14
C GLY A 50 16.47 2.25 -19.89
N VAL A 51 15.35 2.88 -19.49
CA VAL A 51 14.88 4.14 -20.09
C VAL A 51 15.87 5.28 -19.83
N TRP A 52 16.38 5.41 -18.61
CA TRP A 52 17.39 6.42 -18.28
C TRP A 52 18.70 6.21 -19.05
N ALA A 53 19.13 4.95 -19.20
CA ALA A 53 20.32 4.60 -19.97
C ALA A 53 20.15 4.99 -21.45
N LEU A 54 19.01 4.66 -22.06
CA LEU A 54 18.69 5.06 -23.43
C LEU A 54 18.67 6.58 -23.59
N ALA A 55 18.01 7.28 -22.67
CA ALA A 55 17.99 8.75 -22.67
C ALA A 55 19.39 9.35 -22.56
N ALA A 56 20.27 8.79 -21.73
CA ALA A 56 21.65 9.23 -21.60
C ALA A 56 22.47 9.00 -22.87
N VAL A 57 22.25 7.88 -23.57
CA VAL A 57 22.90 7.61 -24.87
C VAL A 57 22.47 8.65 -25.90
N PHE A 58 21.17 8.90 -26.05
CA PHE A 58 20.66 9.92 -26.98
C PHE A 58 21.10 11.34 -26.64
N ARG A 59 21.28 11.66 -25.35
CA ARG A 59 21.74 12.99 -24.92
C ARG A 59 23.22 13.24 -25.26
N ASN A 60 24.04 12.18 -25.29
CA ASN A 60 25.49 12.29 -25.50
C ASN A 60 25.92 11.98 -26.95
N LEU A 61 24.96 11.66 -27.84
CA LEU A 61 25.12 11.60 -29.29
C LEU A 61 24.95 13.01 -29.89
#